data_AF-A0A8J6JTF5-F1
#
_entry.id   AF-A0A8J6JTF5-F1
#
_cell.length_a   1.000
_cell.length_b   1.000
_cell.length_c   1.000
_cell.angle_alpha   90.00
_cell.angle_beta   90.00
_cell.angle_gamma   90.00
#
_symmetry.space_group_name_H-M   'P 1'
#
loop_
_entity.id
_entity.type
_entity.pdbx_description
1 polymer ?
#
loop_
_entity_poly.entity_id
_entity_poly.type
_entity_poly.pdbx_seq_one_letter_code
_entity_poly.pdbx_strand_id
1 'polypeptide(L)'
;MISLIGFLSLVLALTATSSALSCTQCMSTSSTCSGDSITCSSRSVCGSTYTQSLVEGVRTVNLIRGCIPSSDCNFSGTMSISQGRIAVGISCCSTDNCTPTLPTAPMPMACSIPTHLFTPAVMFHFHASPPQPITGHNGGMSFCY
;
A
#
# COMPACT_ATOMS: atom_id res chain seq x y z
N MET A 1 4.59 34.78 45.14
CA MET A 1 3.94 33.47 44.90
C MET A 1 2.93 33.44 43.73
N ILE A 2 2.74 34.53 42.96
CA ILE A 2 1.81 34.56 41.80
C ILE A 2 2.47 34.19 40.45
N SER A 3 3.79 34.29 40.34
CA SER A 3 4.52 34.04 39.08
C SER A 3 4.58 32.55 38.69
N LEU A 4 4.51 31.62 39.65
CA LEU A 4 4.57 30.18 39.40
C LEU A 4 3.24 29.60 38.88
N ILE A 5 2.12 30.28 39.16
CA ILE A 5 0.77 29.82 38.80
C ILE A 5 0.51 30.05 37.30
N GLY A 6 1.03 31.14 36.74
CA GLY A 6 0.89 31.45 35.31
C GLY A 6 1.60 30.44 34.39
N PHE A 7 2.74 29.90 34.82
CA PHE A 7 3.45 28.86 34.06
C PHE A 7 2.72 27.52 34.10
N LEU A 8 2.11 27.15 35.24
CA LEU A 8 1.38 25.88 35.36
C LEU A 8 0.19 25.80 34.39
N SER A 9 -0.51 26.92 34.17
CA SER A 9 -1.63 27.00 33.22
C SER A 9 -1.22 26.85 31.76
N LEU A 10 -0.01 27.29 31.39
CA LEU A 10 0.51 27.15 30.03
C LEU A 10 0.92 25.69 29.71
N VAL A 11 1.41 24.96 30.71
CA VAL A 11 1.86 23.56 30.53
C VAL A 11 0.67 22.59 30.44
N LEU A 12 -0.48 22.89 31.07
CA LEU A 12 -1.68 22.04 30.97
C LEU A 12 -2.36 22.08 29.59
N ALA A 13 -2.09 23.09 28.75
CA ALA A 13 -2.68 23.19 27.42
C ALA A 13 -2.02 22.28 26.37
N LEU A 14 -0.83 21.73 26.64
CA LEU A 14 -0.09 20.85 25.73
C LEU A 14 -0.15 19.37 26.14
N THR A 15 -1.17 18.95 26.90
CA THR A 15 -1.47 17.53 26.99
C THR A 15 -2.17 17.12 25.69
N ALA A 16 -1.40 16.70 24.69
CA ALA A 16 -1.92 15.84 23.65
C ALA A 16 -2.42 14.58 24.36
N THR A 17 -3.70 14.58 24.76
CA THR A 17 -4.39 13.39 25.24
C THR A 17 -4.27 12.36 24.14
N SER A 18 -3.32 11.44 24.29
CA SER A 18 -3.28 10.23 23.50
C SER A 18 -4.42 9.35 24.00
N SER A 19 -5.63 9.69 23.58
CA SER A 19 -6.79 8.81 23.72
C SER A 19 -6.39 7.46 23.14
N ALA A 20 -6.70 6.38 23.84
CA ALA A 20 -6.50 5.04 23.31
C ALA A 20 -7.39 4.90 22.07
N LEU A 21 -6.78 4.83 20.89
CA LEU A 21 -7.47 4.77 19.60
C LEU A 21 -8.00 3.36 19.38
N SER A 22 -9.27 3.21 19.02
CA SER A 22 -9.84 1.92 18.61
C SER A 22 -9.90 1.78 17.09
N CYS A 23 -9.47 0.64 16.56
CA CYS A 23 -9.38 0.34 15.13
C CYS A 23 -9.99 -1.02 14.80
N THR A 24 -10.55 -1.17 13.59
CA THR A 24 -10.98 -2.48 13.09
C THR A 24 -9.77 -3.35 12.78
N GLN A 25 -9.74 -4.56 13.32
CA GLN A 25 -8.77 -5.60 12.98
C GLN A 25 -9.41 -6.64 12.06
N CYS A 26 -8.87 -6.79 10.85
CA CYS A 26 -9.31 -7.83 9.92
C CYS A 26 -8.26 -8.18 8.87
N MET A 27 -8.42 -9.34 8.25
CA MET A 27 -7.63 -9.82 7.12
C MET A 27 -8.57 -10.39 6.06
N SER A 28 -8.31 -10.12 4.78
CA SER A 28 -9.13 -10.61 3.67
C SER A 28 -8.33 -10.69 2.39
N THR A 29 -8.67 -11.65 1.52
CA THR A 29 -8.14 -11.75 0.15
C THR A 29 -8.94 -10.93 -0.86
N SER A 30 -9.63 -9.89 -0.38
CA SER A 30 -10.49 -8.98 -1.15
C SER A 30 -10.11 -7.52 -0.83
N SER A 31 -10.72 -6.57 -1.56
CA SER A 31 -10.52 -5.12 -1.32
C SER A 31 -11.26 -4.59 -0.08
N THR A 32 -12.03 -5.43 0.60
CA THR A 32 -12.78 -5.11 1.81
C THR A 32 -12.61 -6.20 2.86
N CYS A 33 -12.63 -5.79 4.13
CA CYS A 33 -12.68 -6.69 5.27
C CYS A 33 -13.45 -6.02 6.42
N SER A 34 -14.09 -6.85 7.24
CA SER A 34 -14.77 -6.47 8.48
C SER A 34 -14.29 -7.38 9.60
N GLY A 35 -14.23 -6.87 10.82
CA GLY A 35 -13.78 -7.60 11.99
C GLY A 35 -13.98 -6.79 13.27
N ASP A 36 -13.37 -7.26 14.35
CA ASP A 36 -13.55 -6.67 15.68
C ASP A 36 -12.80 -5.34 15.83
N SER A 37 -13.31 -4.48 16.72
CA SER A 37 -12.61 -3.26 17.13
C SER A 37 -11.63 -3.56 18.25
N ILE A 38 -10.36 -3.21 18.05
CA ILE A 38 -9.27 -3.38 19.01
C ILE A 38 -8.73 -2.03 19.46
N THR A 39 -8.26 -1.95 20.70
CA THR A 39 -7.61 -0.74 21.23
C THR A 39 -6.10 -0.75 20.94
N CYS A 40 -5.61 0.33 20.35
CA CYS A 40 -4.21 0.50 20.00
C CYS A 40 -3.36 1.03 21.16
N SER A 41 -2.07 0.66 21.13
CA SER A 41 -1.07 1.22 22.04
C SER A 41 -0.78 2.70 21.73
N SER A 42 -0.15 3.40 22.67
CA SER A 42 0.33 4.77 22.46
C SER A 42 1.26 4.84 21.23
N ARG A 43 1.09 5.86 20.38
CA ARG A 43 1.85 6.08 19.10
C ARG A 43 1.46 5.19 17.91
N SER A 44 0.48 4.30 18.09
CA SER A 44 -0.11 3.54 16.99
C SER A 44 -1.33 4.27 16.40
N VAL A 45 -1.61 3.99 15.12
CA VAL A 45 -2.74 4.52 14.36
C VAL A 45 -3.48 3.39 13.65
N CYS A 46 -4.71 3.65 13.18
CA CYS A 46 -5.40 2.68 12.33
C CYS A 46 -4.73 2.65 10.96
N GLY A 47 -4.27 1.47 10.56
CA GLY A 47 -3.61 1.22 9.28
C GLY A 47 -4.40 0.27 8.41
N SER A 48 -4.30 0.47 7.10
CA SER A 48 -4.74 -0.48 6.08
C SER A 48 -3.56 -0.81 5.19
N THR A 49 -3.16 -2.07 5.18
CA THR A 49 -2.12 -2.60 4.30
C THR A 49 -2.77 -3.36 3.17
N TYR A 50 -2.53 -2.92 1.94
CA TYR A 50 -2.99 -3.61 0.74
C TYR A 50 -1.79 -4.16 -0.02
N THR A 51 -1.78 -5.48 -0.20
CA THR A 51 -0.72 -6.21 -0.89
C THR A 51 -1.30 -6.84 -2.14
N GLN A 52 -0.60 -6.70 -3.26
CA GLN A 52 -0.89 -7.39 -4.50
C GLN A 52 0.33 -8.20 -4.88
N SER A 53 0.16 -9.46 -5.26
CA SER A 53 1.26 -10.26 -5.78
C SER A 53 0.91 -10.86 -7.13
N LEU A 54 1.93 -11.05 -7.95
CA LEU A 54 1.86 -11.77 -9.20
C LEU A 54 3.00 -12.78 -9.19
N VAL A 55 2.66 -14.04 -8.93
CA VAL A 55 3.61 -15.15 -8.80
C VAL A 55 3.20 -16.23 -9.79
N GLU A 56 4.12 -16.65 -10.66
CA GLU A 56 3.85 -17.65 -11.70
C GLU A 56 2.61 -17.35 -12.56
N GLY A 57 2.34 -16.06 -12.83
CA GLY A 57 1.17 -15.63 -13.59
C GLY A 57 -0.13 -15.54 -12.78
N VAL A 58 -0.14 -15.99 -11.52
CA VAL A 58 -1.29 -15.93 -10.62
C VAL A 58 -1.28 -14.61 -9.84
N ARG A 59 -2.37 -13.85 -9.95
CA ARG A 59 -2.58 -12.62 -9.18
C ARG A 59 -3.30 -12.93 -7.87
N THR A 60 -2.76 -12.44 -6.76
CA THR A 60 -3.45 -12.48 -5.46
C THR A 60 -3.45 -11.09 -4.82
N VAL A 61 -4.48 -10.83 -4.02
CA VAL A 61 -4.61 -9.59 -3.26
C VAL A 61 -4.83 -9.95 -1.80
N ASN A 62 -4.33 -9.09 -0.91
CA ASN A 62 -4.50 -9.22 0.52
C ASN A 62 -4.69 -7.84 1.15
N LEU A 63 -5.70 -7.71 2.00
CA LEU A 63 -6.00 -6.52 2.77
C LEU A 63 -5.90 -6.87 4.25
N ILE A 64 -5.10 -6.12 4.98
CA ILE A 64 -4.95 -6.22 6.43
C ILE A 64 -5.30 -4.87 7.04
N ARG A 65 -6.16 -4.86 8.05
CA ARG A 65 -6.46 -3.68 8.87
C ARG A 65 -6.13 -3.93 10.34
N GLY A 66 -5.67 -2.89 11.02
CA GLY A 66 -5.38 -2.95 12.45
C GLY A 66 -4.52 -1.78 12.93
N CYS A 67 -3.93 -1.93 14.12
CA CYS A 67 -3.01 -0.95 14.69
C CYS A 67 -1.62 -1.09 14.06
N ILE A 68 -1.05 0.00 13.54
CA ILE A 68 0.32 0.05 13.03
C ILE A 68 1.05 1.28 13.60
N PRO A 69 2.40 1.27 13.65
CA PRO A 69 3.13 2.47 14.04
C PRO A 69 2.93 3.57 13.00
N SER A 70 2.78 4.80 13.48
CA SER A 70 2.60 5.98 12.61
C SER A 70 3.75 6.21 11.62
N SER A 71 4.93 5.63 11.86
CA SER A 71 6.08 5.64 10.96
C SER A 71 5.86 4.89 9.65
N ASP A 72 4.95 3.91 9.63
CA ASP A 72 4.76 3.01 8.49
C ASP A 72 3.66 3.52 7.54
N CYS A 73 3.07 4.66 7.87
CA CYS A 73 1.99 5.27 7.11
C CYS A 73 2.45 5.88 5.79
N ASN A 74 1.58 5.82 4.79
CA ASN A 74 1.82 6.35 3.44
C ASN A 74 3.02 5.70 2.74
N PHE A 75 3.36 4.49 3.15
CA PHE A 75 4.35 3.67 2.47
C PHE A 75 3.71 3.00 1.24
N SER A 76 4.34 3.11 0.09
CA SER A 76 4.01 2.33 -1.09
C SER A 76 5.28 1.85 -1.77
N GLY A 77 5.30 0.60 -2.22
CA GLY A 77 6.49 0.03 -2.82
C GLY A 77 6.21 -1.24 -3.61
N THR A 78 7.22 -1.67 -4.36
CA THR A 78 7.21 -2.91 -5.14
C THR A 78 8.52 -3.64 -4.92
N MET A 79 8.46 -4.96 -4.81
CA MET A 79 9.60 -5.85 -4.70
C MET A 79 9.48 -6.98 -5.73
N SER A 80 10.62 -7.38 -6.30
CA SER A 80 10.70 -8.51 -7.23
C SER A 80 11.25 -9.73 -6.50
N ILE A 81 10.65 -10.88 -6.75
CA ILE A 81 11.11 -12.20 -6.28
C ILE A 81 11.38 -13.08 -7.50
N SER A 82 12.11 -14.19 -7.32
CA SER A 82 12.59 -15.03 -8.44
C SER A 82 11.49 -15.50 -9.41
N GLN A 83 10.25 -15.64 -8.93
CA GLN A 83 9.09 -16.09 -9.73
C GLN A 83 7.93 -15.10 -9.73
N GLY A 84 8.16 -13.83 -9.39
CA GLY A 84 7.05 -12.90 -9.28
C GLY A 84 7.39 -11.48 -8.85
N ARG A 85 6.37 -10.67 -8.67
CA ARG A 85 6.46 -9.31 -8.10
C ARG A 85 5.39 -9.12 -7.05
N ILE A 86 5.71 -8.37 -6.01
CA ILE A 86 4.81 -8.03 -4.93
C ILE A 86 4.78 -6.51 -4.82
N ALA A 87 3.59 -5.94 -4.74
CA ALA A 87 3.37 -4.53 -4.51
C ALA A 87 2.60 -4.35 -3.20
N VAL A 88 2.97 -3.34 -2.43
CA VAL A 88 2.37 -3.02 -1.14
C VAL A 88 2.04 -1.54 -1.08
N GLY A 89 0.92 -1.21 -0.46
CA GLY A 89 0.57 0.15 -0.09
C GLY A 89 0.01 0.16 1.33
N ILE A 90 0.27 1.23 2.07
CA ILE A 90 -0.15 1.42 3.45
C ILE A 90 -0.78 2.81 3.58
N SER A 91 -2.01 2.86 4.08
CA SER A 91 -2.73 4.10 4.39
C SER A 91 -3.14 4.10 5.86
N CYS A 92 -3.29 5.29 6.44
CA CYS A 92 -3.58 5.44 7.85
C CYS A 92 -4.62 6.51 8.15
N CYS A 93 -5.21 6.40 9.33
CA CYS A 93 -6.03 7.45 9.93
C CYS A 93 -5.90 7.42 11.47
N SER A 94 -6.12 8.57 12.09
CA SER A 94 -5.88 8.80 13.53
C SER A 94 -7.14 9.08 14.34
N THR A 95 -8.31 8.74 13.81
CA THR A 95 -9.59 8.86 14.50
C THR A 95 -10.17 7.49 14.82
N ASP A 96 -11.01 7.42 15.85
CA ASP A 96 -11.58 6.16 16.31
C ASP A 96 -12.45 5.49 15.22
N ASN A 97 -12.31 4.17 15.07
CA ASN A 97 -13.01 3.33 14.10
C ASN A 97 -12.98 3.86 12.65
N CYS A 98 -11.95 4.61 12.29
CA CYS A 98 -11.77 5.06 10.92
C CYS A 98 -11.38 3.89 10.01
N THR A 99 -11.85 3.95 8.77
CA THR A 99 -11.46 3.00 7.73
C THR A 99 -10.50 3.70 6.77
N PRO A 100 -9.19 3.43 6.85
CA PRO A 100 -8.24 4.02 5.91
C PRO A 100 -8.62 3.65 4.47
N THR A 101 -8.49 4.61 3.55
CA THR A 101 -8.75 4.39 2.13
C THR A 101 -7.88 3.26 1.61
N LEU A 102 -8.40 2.44 0.68
CA LEU A 102 -7.59 1.38 0.07
C LEU A 102 -6.31 1.99 -0.53
N PRO A 103 -5.12 1.59 -0.05
CA PRO A 103 -3.87 2.08 -0.60
C PRO A 103 -3.74 1.73 -2.08
N THR A 104 -3.26 2.68 -2.88
CA THR A 104 -2.87 2.37 -4.25
C THR A 104 -1.53 1.64 -4.22
N ALA A 105 -1.56 0.32 -4.40
CA ALA A 105 -0.37 -0.46 -4.68
C ALA A 105 -0.13 -0.44 -6.22
N PRO A 106 1.11 -0.20 -6.69
CA PRO A 106 1.44 -0.37 -8.11
C PRO A 106 1.00 -1.75 -8.58
N MET A 107 0.48 -1.88 -9.80
CA MET A 107 0.16 -3.22 -10.31
C MET A 107 1.46 -4.02 -10.43
N PRO A 108 1.57 -5.22 -9.83
CA PRO A 108 2.69 -6.11 -10.09
C PRO A 108 2.57 -6.58 -11.54
N MET A 109 3.43 -6.07 -12.39
CA MET A 109 3.53 -6.37 -13.81
C MET A 109 4.46 -7.57 -13.97
N ALA A 110 3.98 -8.66 -14.58
CA ALA A 110 4.82 -9.83 -14.84
C ALA A 110 5.85 -9.46 -15.90
N CYS A 111 7.09 -9.89 -15.68
CA CYS A 111 8.08 -9.93 -16.74
C CYS A 111 7.78 -11.20 -17.58
N SER A 112 6.87 -11.09 -18.54
CA SER A 112 6.62 -12.16 -19.50
C SER A 112 7.77 -12.16 -20.51
N ILE A 113 8.83 -12.93 -20.26
CA ILE A 113 9.79 -13.26 -21.32
C ILE A 113 9.05 -14.25 -22.23
N PRO A 114 8.75 -13.93 -23.51
CA PRO A 114 8.17 -14.93 -24.40
C PRO A 114 9.19 -16.06 -24.57
N THR A 115 8.88 -17.24 -24.05
CA THR A 115 9.68 -18.48 -24.12
C THR A 115 9.82 -19.04 -25.55
N HIS A 116 9.46 -18.27 -26.58
CA HIS A 116 9.44 -18.70 -27.97
C HIS A 116 10.54 -18.08 -28.86
N LEU A 117 11.48 -17.29 -28.32
CA LEU A 117 12.54 -16.66 -29.13
C LEU A 117 13.96 -17.07 -28.68
N PHE A 118 14.21 -18.38 -28.56
CA PHE A 118 15.57 -18.92 -28.74
C PHE A 118 15.81 -19.14 -30.24
N THR A 119 15.88 -18.07 -31.02
CA THR A 119 16.52 -18.10 -32.35
C THR A 119 17.52 -16.95 -32.46
N PRO A 120 18.78 -17.21 -32.86
CA PRO A 120 19.88 -16.26 -32.70
C PRO A 120 19.95 -15.23 -33.84
N ALA A 121 18.90 -14.41 -34.05
CA ALA A 121 18.96 -13.46 -35.18
C ALA A 121 18.20 -12.13 -35.08
N VAL A 122 17.35 -11.83 -34.08
CA VAL A 122 16.60 -10.56 -34.16
C VAL A 122 16.64 -9.77 -32.86
N MET A 123 17.55 -8.79 -32.85
CA MET A 123 17.63 -7.73 -31.85
C MET A 123 16.60 -6.64 -32.22
N PHE A 124 15.43 -6.67 -31.60
CA PHE A 124 14.48 -5.58 -31.71
C PHE A 124 14.76 -4.53 -30.63
N HIS A 125 15.00 -3.29 -31.07
CA HIS A 125 15.00 -2.09 -30.22
C HIS A 125 13.59 -1.84 -29.69
N PHE A 126 13.44 -1.69 -28.37
CA PHE A 126 12.16 -1.37 -27.73
C PHE A 126 12.06 0.13 -27.44
N HIS A 127 11.05 0.78 -28.02
CA HIS A 127 10.67 2.17 -27.73
C HIS A 127 9.39 2.17 -26.88
N ALA A 128 9.43 2.83 -25.72
CA ALA A 128 8.28 2.96 -24.82
C ALA A 128 7.35 4.10 -25.29
N SER A 129 6.03 3.85 -25.38
CA SER A 129 5.04 4.90 -25.66
C SER A 129 3.89 4.90 -24.63
N PRO A 130 3.43 6.08 -24.16
CA PRO A 130 2.27 6.26 -23.26
C PRO A 130 0.92 6.11 -24.00
N PRO A 131 -0.23 6.01 -23.31
CA PRO A 131 -1.49 5.55 -23.91
C PRO A 131 -2.11 6.60 -24.83
N GLN A 132 -2.46 6.20 -26.05
CA GLN A 132 -3.31 6.95 -26.98
C GLN A 132 -4.56 6.15 -27.39
N PRO A 133 -5.65 6.82 -27.82
CA PRO A 133 -6.94 6.20 -28.08
C PRO A 133 -6.92 5.37 -29.36
N ILE A 134 -7.65 4.27 -29.33
CA ILE A 134 -7.93 3.30 -30.40
C ILE A 134 -8.02 3.89 -31.81
N THR A 135 -7.07 3.53 -32.68
CA THR A 135 -7.29 3.32 -34.13
C THR A 135 -6.14 2.52 -34.75
N GLY A 136 -6.47 1.41 -35.41
CA GLY A 136 -5.78 0.93 -36.62
C GLY A 136 -4.36 0.35 -36.52
N HIS A 137 -4.29 -0.97 -36.76
CA HIS A 137 -3.26 -1.68 -37.53
C HIS A 137 -1.97 -2.20 -36.86
N ASN A 138 -1.83 -3.53 -36.96
CA ASN A 138 -0.65 -4.38 -37.11
C ASN A 138 0.64 -4.04 -36.34
N GLY A 139 0.99 -4.91 -35.40
CA GLY A 139 2.35 -5.06 -34.86
C GLY A 139 2.29 -5.53 -33.42
N GLY A 140 2.74 -6.76 -33.15
CA GLY A 140 2.75 -7.34 -31.80
C GLY A 140 3.56 -6.50 -30.82
N MET A 141 2.96 -6.16 -29.68
CA MET A 141 3.60 -5.38 -28.62
C MET A 141 3.42 -6.15 -27.30
N SER A 142 4.49 -6.76 -26.81
CA SER A 142 4.59 -7.25 -25.43
C SER A 142 5.47 -6.27 -24.66
N PHE A 143 4.94 -5.69 -23.58
CA PHE A 143 5.61 -4.72 -22.72
C PHE A 143 6.04 -5.39 -21.41
N CYS A 144 7.28 -5.19 -20.99
CA CYS A 144 7.77 -5.47 -19.63
C CYS A 144 8.78 -4.38 -19.24
N TYR A 145 8.46 -3.62 -18.19
CA TYR A 145 9.33 -2.65 -17.55
C TYR A 145 9.99 -3.24 -16.29
#